data_AF-A0A8S2UA64-F1
#
_entry.id   AF-A0A8S2UA64-F1
#
_cell.length_a   1.000
_cell.length_b   1.000
_cell.length_c   1.000
_cell.angle_alpha   90.00
_cell.angle_beta   90.00
_cell.angle_gamma   90.00
#
_symmetry.space_group_name_H-M   'P 1'
#
loop_
_entity.id
_entity.type
_entity.pdbx_description
1 polymer ?
#
loop_
_entity_poly.entity_id
_entity_poly.type
_entity_poly.pdbx_seq_one_letter_code
_entity_poly.pdbx_strand_id
1 'polypeptide(L)' 'MRDPKTGLKPKLPHPFCYLPFAAGPRNCIGQNFALLEAKIMLSMFVQRCNFEMVPGQKMVFDLKITMG' A
#
# COMPACT_ATOMS: atom_id res chain seq x y z
N MET A 1 6.11 -7.94 15.98
CA MET A 1 6.83 -6.65 15.99
C MET A 1 6.25 -5.79 17.12
N ARG A 2 6.98 -5.58 18.23
CA ARG A 2 6.59 -4.63 19.29
C ARG A 2 7.25 -3.28 18.98
N ASP A 3 6.60 -2.19 19.36
CA ASP A 3 7.11 -0.84 19.08
C ASP A 3 8.39 -0.56 19.89
N PRO A 4 9.53 -0.16 19.28
CA PRO A 4 10.80 0.03 19.99
C PRO A 4 10.78 1.13 21.05
N LYS A 5 9.80 2.05 21.00
CA LYS A 5 9.71 3.22 21.89
C LYS A 5 8.79 3.02 23.09
N THR A 6 7.78 2.16 22.97
CA THR A 6 6.74 1.99 24.00
C THR A 6 6.58 0.55 24.47
N GLY A 7 7.24 -0.43 23.82
CA GLY A 7 7.17 -1.86 24.17
C GLY A 7 5.79 -2.48 23.97
N LEU A 8 4.78 -1.68 23.63
CA LEU A 8 3.41 -2.10 23.42
C LEU A 8 3.30 -2.83 22.08
N LYS A 9 2.33 -3.75 22.00
CA LYS A 9 1.89 -4.24 20.69
C LYS A 9 1.18 -3.09 19.98
N PRO A 10 1.48 -2.81 18.70
CA PRO A 10 0.78 -1.78 17.96
C PRO A 10 -0.72 -2.10 17.97
N LYS A 11 -1.55 -1.10 18.32
CA LYS A 11 -3.00 -1.21 18.24
C LYS A 11 -3.35 -1.47 16.78
N LEU A 12 -4.06 -2.57 16.50
CA LEU A 12 -4.46 -2.86 15.11
C LEU A 12 -5.31 -1.69 14.59
N PRO A 13 -5.04 -1.19 13.37
CA PRO A 13 -5.87 -0.18 12.76
C PRO A 13 -7.32 -0.67 12.66
N HIS A 14 -8.26 0.26 12.72
CA HIS A 14 -9.68 -0.06 12.56
C HIS A 14 -9.88 -0.86 11.26
N PRO A 15 -10.72 -1.92 11.23
CA PRO A 15 -10.86 -2.79 10.06
C PRO A 15 -11.23 -2.06 8.76
N PHE A 16 -11.84 -0.87 8.87
CA PHE A 16 -12.25 -0.02 7.74
C PHE A 16 -11.32 1.19 7.53
N CYS A 17 -10.12 1.21 8.12
CA CYS A 17 -9.15 2.30 7.99
C CYS A 17 -8.44 2.30 6.62
N TYR A 18 -8.44 1.16 5.91
CA TYR A 18 -7.74 1.00 4.64
C TYR A 18 -8.54 0.13 3.67
N LEU A 19 -9.15 0.77 2.67
CA LEU A 19 -10.09 0.15 1.73
C LEU A 19 -9.79 0.57 0.28
N PRO A 20 -8.58 0.28 -0.24
CA PRO A 20 -8.14 0.75 -1.57
C PRO A 20 -8.96 0.18 -2.73
N PHE A 21 -9.72 -0.89 -2.49
CA PHE A 21 -10.58 -1.55 -3.47
C PHE A 21 -12.05 -1.58 -3.06
N ALA A 22 -12.43 -0.78 -2.05
CA ALA A 22 -13.69 -0.85 -1.31
C ALA A 22 -13.85 -2.16 -0.49
N ALA A 23 -15.05 -2.41 0.04
CA ALA A 23 -15.42 -3.60 0.79
C ALA A 23 -16.87 -4.02 0.52
N GLY A 24 -17.21 -5.25 0.88
CA GLY A 24 -18.58 -5.78 0.76
C GLY A 24 -18.93 -6.22 -0.68
N PRO A 25 -20.23 -6.34 -1.02
CA PRO A 25 -20.69 -6.86 -2.31
C PRO A 25 -20.34 -5.96 -3.50
N ARG A 26 -19.91 -4.72 -3.25
CA ARG A 26 -19.44 -3.75 -4.26
C ARG A 26 -17.92 -3.57 -4.23
N ASN A 27 -17.19 -4.54 -3.66
CA ASN A 27 -15.72 -4.60 -3.76
C ASN A 27 -15.28 -4.68 -5.24
N CYS A 28 -14.08 -4.18 -5.54
CA CYS A 28 -13.50 -4.28 -6.86
C CYS A 28 -13.34 -5.75 -7.27
N ILE A 29 -14.04 -6.17 -8.33
CA ILE A 29 -13.92 -7.51 -8.92
C ILE A 29 -12.49 -7.81 -9.39
N GLY A 30 -11.75 -6.76 -9.76
CA GLY A 30 -10.35 -6.83 -10.20
C GLY A 30 -9.31 -6.82 -9.07
N GLN A 31 -9.69 -6.80 -7.79
CA GLN A 31 -8.73 -6.67 -6.69
C GLN A 31 -7.61 -7.72 -6.74
N ASN A 32 -7.97 -9.00 -6.93
CA ASN A 32 -6.99 -10.08 -6.98
C ASN A 32 -6.07 -9.98 -8.19
N PHE A 33 -6.64 -9.58 -9.33
CA PHE A 33 -5.90 -9.39 -10.57
C PHE A 33 -4.90 -8.24 -10.45
N ALA A 34 -5.33 -7.07 -9.96
CA ALA A 34 -4.47 -5.91 -9.76
C ALA A 34 -3.31 -6.20 -8.80
N LEU A 35 -3.56 -6.94 -7.71
CA LEU A 35 -2.51 -7.34 -6.77
C LEU A 35 -1.53 -8.35 -7.38
N LEU A 36 -2.00 -9.26 -8.23
CA LEU A 36 -1.14 -10.21 -8.92
C LEU A 36 -0.22 -9.48 -9.91
N GLU A 37 -0.78 -8.64 -10.77
CA GLU A 37 0.00 -7.85 -11.74
C GLU A 37 1.02 -6.96 -11.05
N ALA A 38 0.62 -6.26 -9.99
CA ALA A 38 1.53 -5.40 -9.22
C ALA A 38 2.71 -6.19 -8.63
N LYS A 39 2.47 -7.40 -8.11
CA LYS A 39 3.54 -8.26 -7.59
C LYS A 39 4.49 -8.72 -8.68
N ILE A 40 3.96 -9.15 -9.83
CA ILE A 40 4.77 -9.59 -10.97
C ILE A 40 5.63 -8.44 -11.46
N MET A 41 5.03 -7.28 -11.74
CA MET A 41 5.75 -6.09 -12.20
C MET A 41 6.82 -5.65 -11.20
N LEU A 42 6.48 -5.59 -9.90
CA LEU A 42 7.43 -5.22 -8.86
C LEU A 42 8.60 -6.20 -8.78
N SER A 43 8.33 -7.51 -8.86
CA SER A 43 9.39 -8.53 -8.86
C SER A 43 10.32 -8.41 -10.07
N MET A 44 9.77 -8.08 -11.25
CA MET A 44 10.57 -7.84 -12.45
C MET A 44 11.45 -6.60 -12.32
N PHE A 45 10.89 -5.52 -11.78
CA PHE A 45 11.61 -4.27 -11.52
C PHE A 45 12.76 -4.47 -10.55
N VAL A 46 12.52 -5.14 -9.42
CA VAL A 46 13.56 -5.39 -8.41
C VAL A 46 14.69 -6.27 -8.97
N GLN A 47 14.39 -7.20 -9.87
CA GLN A 47 15.41 -8.11 -10.44
C GLN A 47 16.24 -7.48 -11.57
N ARG A 48 15.68 -6.51 -12.31
CA ARG A 48 16.28 -6.05 -13.59
C ARG A 48 16.62 -4.56 -13.63
N CYS A 49 16.15 -3.77 -12.67
CA CYS A 49 16.33 -2.33 -12.66
C CYS A 49 17.11 -1.88 -11.43
N ASN A 50 17.98 -0.89 -11.61
CA ASN A 50 18.54 -0.11 -10.51
C ASN A 50 17.82 1.25 -10.47
N PHE A 51 17.13 1.55 -9.37
CA PHE A 51 16.33 2.77 -9.24
C PHE A 51 17.14 3.88 -8.59
N GLU A 52 17.24 5.02 -9.25
CA GLU A 52 17.83 6.25 -8.70
C GLU A 52 16.82 7.39 -8.75
N MET A 53 16.78 8.17 -7.67
CA MET A 53 15.88 9.32 -7.56
C MET A 53 16.53 10.53 -8.22
N VAL A 54 15.77 11.27 -9.04
CA VAL A 54 16.28 12.53 -9.62
C VAL A 54 16.57 13.53 -8.49
N PRO A 55 17.73 14.22 -8.52
CA PRO A 55 18.07 15.22 -7.51
C PRO A 55 16.97 16.27 -7.36
N GLY A 56 16.54 16.53 -6.12
CA GLY A 56 15.52 17.54 -5.79
C GLY A 56 14.06 17.07 -5.89
N GLN A 57 13.81 15.80 -6.22
CA GLN A 57 12.45 15.23 -6.23
C GLN A 57 11.85 15.18 -4.81
N LYS A 58 10.70 15.81 -4.60
CA LYS A 58 9.98 15.78 -3.31
C LYS A 58 8.84 14.76 -3.37
N MET A 59 8.93 13.70 -2.56
CA MET A 59 7.84 12.74 -2.37
C MET A 59 6.79 13.33 -1.43
N VAL A 60 5.58 13.59 -1.92
CA VAL A 60 4.44 13.99 -1.09
C VAL A 60 3.47 12.81 -1.00
N PHE A 61 3.23 12.33 0.22
CA PHE A 61 2.33 11.19 0.46
C PHE A 61 0.97 11.71 0.93
N ASP A 62 0.08 11.97 -0.02
CA ASP A 62 -1.32 12.32 0.26
C ASP A 62 -2.19 11.06 0.22
N LEU A 63 -2.57 10.54 1.39
CA LEU A 63 -3.54 9.46 1.49
C LEU A 63 -4.96 10.06 1.57
N LYS A 64 -5.59 10.28 0.41
CA LYS A 64 -6.99 10.75 0.31
C LYS A 64 -7.91 9.55 0.10
N ILE A 65 -8.72 9.22 1.10
CA ILE A 65 -9.80 8.22 0.98
C ILE A 65 -11.12 8.99 1.02
N THR A 66 -11.80 9.10 -0.13
CA THR A 66 -13.14 9.69 -0.19
C THR A 66 -14.16 8.56 -0.14
N MET A 67 -14.79 8.37 1.02
CA MET A 67 -16.04 7.62 1.15
C MET A 67 -17.17 8.62 0.99
N GLY A 68 -17.74 8.70 -0.21
CA GLY A 68 -18.98 9.44 -0.50
C GLY A 68 -20.16 8.48 -0.60
#